data_AF-A0A9D0HH45-F1
#
_entry.id   AF-A0A9D0HH45-F1
#
_cell.length_a   1.000
_cell.length_b   1.000
_cell.length_c   1.000
_cell.angle_alpha   90.00
_cell.angle_beta   90.00
_cell.angle_gamma   90.00
#
_symmetry.space_group_name_H-M   'P 1'
#
loop_
_entity.id
_entity.type
_entity.pdbx_description
1 polymer ?
#
loop_
_entity_poly.entity_id
_entity_poly.type
_entity_poly.pdbx_seq_one_letter_code
_entity_poly.pdbx_strand_id
1 'polypeptide(L)'
;NICDEPRLLACAHALEHANILLCDFEHAVKDASEGDLVYFDPPYAPLSKSAMFTAYTAGGFSETDQTRLRDCALRLAGRGVHVLVSNSSAPLIKQLYADGFRIIELPARRNINSRGSGRGAVTELLMVSK
;
A
#
# COMPACT_ATOMS: atom_id res chain seq x y z
N ASN A 1 -24.24 -3.85 22.23
CA ASN A 1 -23.08 -3.34 23.00
C ASN A 1 -22.29 -2.44 22.05
N ILE A 2 -22.23 -1.13 22.30
CA ILE A 2 -21.63 -0.14 21.37
C ILE A 2 -20.11 0.01 21.62
N CYS A 3 -19.63 -0.45 22.78
CA CYS A 3 -18.23 -0.41 23.16
C CYS A 3 -17.67 -1.84 23.23
N ASP A 4 -16.65 -2.12 22.42
CA ASP A 4 -15.82 -3.32 22.50
C ASP A 4 -14.56 -2.97 23.31
N GLU A 5 -14.74 -2.84 24.63
CA GLU A 5 -13.70 -2.42 25.57
C GLU A 5 -12.43 -3.28 25.50
N PRO A 6 -12.49 -4.63 25.46
CA PRO A 6 -11.30 -5.47 25.35
C PRO A 6 -10.47 -5.13 24.10
N ARG A 7 -11.14 -4.86 22.98
CA ARG A 7 -10.46 -4.51 21.72
C ARG A 7 -9.80 -3.13 21.79
N LEU A 8 -10.44 -2.15 22.43
CA LEU A 8 -9.87 -0.81 22.61
C LEU A 8 -8.59 -0.84 23.45
N LEU A 9 -8.61 -1.59 24.56
CA LEU A 9 -7.42 -1.77 25.42
C LEU A 9 -6.30 -2.51 24.68
N ALA A 10 -6.63 -3.54 23.89
CA ALA A 10 -5.64 -4.24 23.08
C ALA A 10 -4.98 -3.30 22.04
N CYS A 11 -5.75 -2.44 21.38
CA CYS A 11 -5.20 -1.43 20.47
C CYS A 11 -4.31 -0.42 21.20
N ALA A 12 -4.71 0.04 22.39
CA ALA A 12 -3.92 0.98 23.19
C ALA A 12 -2.54 0.39 23.56
N HIS A 13 -2.50 -0.86 24.02
CA HIS A 13 -1.24 -1.57 24.30
C HIS A 13 -0.38 -1.75 23.04
N ALA A 14 -0.99 -2.11 21.91
CA ALA A 14 -0.25 -2.31 20.66
C ALA A 14 0.39 -1.01 20.13
N LEU A 15 -0.19 0.16 20.44
CA LEU A 15 0.25 1.47 19.96
C LEU A 15 1.14 2.23 20.96
N GLU A 16 1.42 1.65 22.13
CA GLU A 16 2.11 2.33 23.24
C GLU A 16 3.50 2.90 22.85
N HIS A 17 4.19 2.24 21.92
CA HIS A 17 5.49 2.67 21.41
C HIS A 17 5.45 3.19 19.98
N ALA A 18 4.25 3.42 19.44
CA ALA A 18 4.06 3.92 18.09
C ALA A 18 4.03 5.44 18.05
N ASN A 19 4.79 6.03 17.13
CA ASN A 19 4.64 7.44 16.77
C ASN A 19 3.56 7.55 15.68
N ILE A 20 2.42 8.15 16.01
CA ILE A 20 1.30 8.32 15.08
C ILE A 20 1.40 9.70 14.43
N LEU A 21 1.48 9.73 13.10
CA LEU A 21 1.66 10.95 12.31
C LEU A 21 0.47 11.17 11.38
N LEU A 22 -0.01 12.42 11.31
CA LEU A 22 -0.97 12.87 10.29
C LEU A 22 -0.22 13.73 9.27
N CYS A 23 0.30 13.11 8.22
CA CYS A 23 1.07 13.79 7.18
C CYS A 23 1.08 13.00 5.86
N ASP A 24 1.67 13.59 4.82
CA ASP A 24 1.98 12.90 3.57
C ASP A 24 3.02 11.78 3.80
N PHE A 25 2.90 10.69 3.05
CA PHE A 25 3.74 9.50 3.23
C PHE A 25 5.23 9.77 3.05
N GLU A 26 5.62 10.73 2.19
CA GLU A 26 7.03 11.09 2.01
C GLU A 26 7.60 11.74 3.27
N HIS A 27 6.77 12.47 4.02
CA HIS A 27 7.17 13.08 5.29
C HIS A 27 7.28 12.03 6.40
N ALA A 28 6.36 11.07 6.44
CA ALA A 28 6.33 10.03 7.47
C ALA A 28 7.60 9.15 7.49
N VAL A 29 8.27 9.01 6.35
CA VAL A 29 9.44 8.14 6.16
C VAL A 29 10.75 8.90 6.00
N LYS A 30 10.75 10.24 6.17
CA LYS A 30 11.92 11.08 5.90
C LYS A 30 13.16 10.65 6.70
N ASP A 31 12.94 10.24 7.94
CA ASP A 31 13.98 9.90 8.93
C ASP A 31 14.41 8.42 8.86
N ALA A 32 13.75 7.59 8.03
CA ALA A 32 14.12 6.17 7.86
C ALA A 32 15.53 6.04 7.30
N SER A 33 16.29 5.09 7.84
CA SER A 33 17.74 4.95 7.67
C SER A 33 18.16 3.52 7.33
N GLU A 34 19.44 3.33 7.03
CA GLU A 34 19.99 2.01 6.66
C GLU A 34 19.62 0.94 7.71
N GLY A 35 19.10 -0.20 7.24
CA GLY A 35 18.65 -1.30 8.08
C GLY A 35 17.20 -1.22 8.57
N ASP A 36 16.54 -0.07 8.42
CA ASP A 36 15.11 0.05 8.73
C ASP A 36 14.24 -0.71 7.71
N LEU A 37 13.04 -1.10 8.13
CA LEU A 37 12.00 -1.65 7.24
C LEU A 37 10.86 -0.65 7.09
N VAL A 38 10.55 -0.29 5.84
CA VAL A 38 9.39 0.52 5.49
C VAL A 38 8.41 -0.31 4.68
N TYR A 39 7.17 -0.40 5.17
CA TYR A 39 6.06 -1.05 4.48
C TYR A 39 5.02 -0.02 4.04
N PHE A 40 4.75 0.03 2.74
CA PHE A 40 3.72 0.89 2.15
C PHE A 40 2.50 0.06 1.72
N ASP A 41 1.33 0.45 2.22
CA ASP A 41 0.01 -0.10 1.82
C ASP A 41 -0.91 1.06 1.37
N PRO A 42 -0.65 1.66 0.18
CA PRO A 42 -1.42 2.79 -0.31
C PRO A 42 -2.81 2.35 -0.76
N PRO A 43 -3.72 3.28 -1.12
CA PRO A 43 -4.91 2.91 -1.89
C PRO A 43 -4.53 2.24 -3.22
N TYR A 44 -5.11 1.07 -3.51
CA TYR A 44 -4.68 0.23 -4.64
C TYR A 44 -5.11 0.80 -5.98
N ALA A 45 -4.23 0.69 -6.98
CA ALA A 45 -4.58 1.04 -8.35
C ALA A 45 -5.72 0.12 -8.84
N PRO A 46 -6.74 0.66 -9.53
CA PRO A 46 -7.81 -0.16 -10.07
C PRO A 46 -7.32 -1.05 -11.22
N LEU A 47 -7.89 -2.24 -11.35
CA LEU A 47 -7.46 -3.26 -12.31
C LEU A 47 -7.76 -2.89 -13.78
N SER A 48 -8.65 -1.92 -14.04
CA SER A 48 -8.99 -1.47 -15.39
C SER A 48 -9.23 0.03 -15.46
N LYS A 49 -9.03 0.61 -16.65
CA LYS A 49 -9.34 2.03 -16.95
C LYS A 49 -10.83 2.36 -16.77
N SER A 50 -11.72 1.41 -17.04
CA SER A 50 -13.16 1.59 -16.77
C SER A 50 -13.48 1.67 -15.28
N ALA A 51 -12.72 0.95 -14.44
CA ALA A 51 -12.81 1.08 -12.98
C ALA A 51 -12.17 2.39 -12.46
N MET A 52 -11.17 2.94 -13.17
CA MET A 52 -10.69 4.31 -12.91
C MET A 52 -11.76 5.37 -13.17
N PHE A 53 -12.58 5.20 -14.21
CA PHE A 53 -13.61 6.20 -14.56
C PHE A 53 -14.67 6.37 -13.47
N THR A 54 -15.01 5.29 -12.75
CA THR A 54 -15.88 5.35 -11.55
C THR A 54 -15.17 5.85 -10.28
N ALA A 55 -13.84 5.99 -10.32
CA ALA A 55 -13.00 6.39 -9.19
C ALA A 55 -12.42 7.81 -9.36
N TYR A 56 -12.92 8.60 -10.32
CA TYR A 56 -12.67 10.05 -10.42
C TYR A 56 -13.38 10.79 -9.25
N THR A 57 -13.05 10.40 -8.02
CA THR A 57 -13.30 11.17 -6.81
C THR A 57 -12.10 12.08 -6.63
N ALA A 58 -12.34 13.40 -6.57
CA ALA A 58 -11.35 14.47 -6.46
C ALA A 58 -10.50 14.48 -5.15
N GLY A 59 -10.36 13.33 -4.47
CA GLY A 59 -9.54 13.13 -3.28
C GLY A 59 -8.91 11.72 -3.18
N GLY A 60 -8.81 10.98 -4.29
CA GLY A 60 -8.20 9.65 -4.34
C GLY A 60 -6.69 9.67 -4.64
N PHE A 61 -6.01 8.55 -4.34
CA PHE A 61 -4.59 8.35 -4.66
C PHE A 61 -4.42 8.13 -6.17
N SER A 62 -3.86 9.13 -6.85
CA SER A 62 -3.81 9.19 -8.32
C SER A 62 -2.69 8.32 -8.92
N GLU A 63 -2.65 8.16 -10.24
CA GLU A 63 -1.50 7.56 -10.92
C GLU A 63 -0.19 8.34 -10.64
N THR A 64 -0.29 9.66 -10.50
CA THR A 64 0.82 10.52 -10.10
C THR A 64 1.29 10.19 -8.68
N ASP A 65 0.38 9.93 -7.74
CA ASP A 65 0.74 9.54 -6.37
C ASP A 65 1.35 8.13 -6.33
N GLN A 66 0.87 7.19 -7.16
CA GLN A 66 1.51 5.88 -7.34
C GLN A 66 2.96 6.03 -7.84
N THR A 67 3.19 6.96 -8.75
CA THR A 67 4.53 7.27 -9.26
C THR A 67 5.41 7.91 -8.18
N ARG A 68 4.88 8.89 -7.44
CA ARG A 68 5.58 9.52 -6.30
C ARG A 68 5.98 8.49 -5.23
N LEU A 69 5.08 7.56 -4.92
CA LEU A 69 5.35 6.48 -3.97
C LEU A 69 6.48 5.58 -4.46
N ARG A 70 6.46 5.17 -5.73
CA ARG A 70 7.52 4.37 -6.34
C ARG A 70 8.86 5.08 -6.24
N ASP A 71 8.90 6.37 -6.57
CA ASP A 71 10.14 7.17 -6.50
C ASP A 71 10.65 7.31 -5.06
N CYS A 72 9.74 7.51 -4.10
CA CYS A 72 10.07 7.53 -2.67
C CYS A 72 10.66 6.19 -2.22
N ALA A 73 10.04 5.08 -2.60
CA ALA A 73 10.50 3.74 -2.30
C ALA A 73 11.91 3.46 -2.89
N LEU A 74 12.18 3.88 -4.13
CA LEU A 74 13.52 3.78 -4.72
C LEU A 74 14.56 4.62 -3.98
N ARG A 75 14.22 5.85 -3.57
CA ARG A 75 15.13 6.70 -2.79
C ARG A 75 15.46 6.08 -1.43
N LEU A 76 14.47 5.48 -0.76
CA LEU A 76 14.67 4.76 0.50
C LEU A 76 15.56 3.52 0.31
N ALA A 77 15.27 2.70 -0.69
CA ALA A 77 16.10 1.54 -1.03
C ALA A 77 17.55 1.95 -1.33
N GLY A 78 17.75 3.05 -2.07
CA GLY A 78 19.09 3.60 -2.34
C GLY A 78 19.85 4.10 -1.10
N ARG A 79 19.16 4.30 0.04
CA ARG A 79 19.75 4.63 1.35
C ARG A 79 19.99 3.40 2.24
N GLY A 80 19.77 2.19 1.73
CA GLY A 80 19.90 0.95 2.50
C GLY A 80 18.69 0.61 3.37
N VAL A 81 17.54 1.27 3.16
CA VAL A 81 16.27 0.92 3.82
C VAL A 81 15.67 -0.29 3.09
N HIS A 82 15.20 -1.29 3.82
CA HIS A 82 14.39 -2.36 3.24
C HIS A 82 12.98 -1.85 2.96
N VAL A 83 12.53 -1.93 1.70
CA VAL A 83 11.23 -1.40 1.31
C VAL A 83 10.33 -2.51 0.77
N LEU A 84 9.11 -2.54 1.29
CA LEU A 84 8.01 -3.38 0.83
C LEU A 84 6.84 -2.49 0.40
N VAL A 85 6.25 -2.79 -0.76
CA VAL A 85 5.03 -2.12 -1.23
C VAL A 85 4.01 -3.17 -1.64
N SER A 86 2.81 -3.11 -1.07
CA SER A 86 1.65 -3.89 -1.50
C SER A 86 0.80 -3.08 -2.49
N ASN A 87 0.25 -3.73 -3.52
CA ASN A 87 -0.72 -3.10 -4.41
C ASN A 87 -1.51 -4.15 -5.22
N SER A 88 -2.39 -3.69 -6.11
CA SER A 88 -3.11 -4.58 -7.03
C SER A 88 -2.23 -5.09 -8.17
N SER A 89 -2.70 -6.12 -8.88
CA SER A 89 -2.10 -6.60 -10.12
C SER A 89 -2.38 -5.73 -11.36
N ALA A 90 -2.72 -4.45 -11.20
CA ALA A 90 -2.98 -3.56 -12.32
C ALA A 90 -1.73 -3.43 -13.22
N PRO A 91 -1.88 -3.36 -14.56
CA PRO A 91 -0.74 -3.21 -15.47
C PRO A 91 0.15 -2.01 -15.15
N LEU A 92 -0.44 -0.90 -14.70
CA LEU A 92 0.29 0.29 -14.26
C LEU A 92 1.31 -0.02 -13.15
N ILE A 93 0.90 -0.79 -12.13
CA ILE A 93 1.78 -1.14 -11.00
C ILE A 93 2.93 -2.02 -11.47
N LYS A 94 2.64 -3.04 -12.28
CA LYS A 94 3.68 -3.91 -12.85
C LYS A 94 4.72 -3.10 -13.65
N GLN A 95 4.28 -2.09 -14.39
CA GLN A 95 5.16 -1.19 -15.13
C GLN A 95 5.98 -0.28 -14.22
N LEU A 96 5.35 0.37 -13.23
CA LEU A 96 6.03 1.32 -12.33
C LEU A 96 7.18 0.66 -11.56
N TYR A 97 6.98 -0.59 -11.13
CA TYR A 97 7.92 -1.34 -10.28
C TYR A 97 8.72 -2.41 -11.03
N ALA A 98 8.75 -2.37 -12.37
CA ALA A 98 9.50 -3.32 -13.18
C ALA A 98 11.02 -3.28 -12.90
N ASP A 99 11.53 -2.08 -12.57
CA ASP A 99 12.93 -1.83 -12.24
C ASP A 99 13.10 -1.49 -10.76
N GLY A 100 14.23 -1.91 -10.18
CA GLY A 100 14.58 -1.68 -8.77
C GLY A 100 13.86 -2.55 -7.74
N PHE A 101 12.83 -3.32 -8.15
CA PHE A 101 12.07 -4.20 -7.25
C PHE A 101 11.98 -5.64 -7.78
N ARG A 102 11.84 -6.59 -6.87
CA ARG A 102 11.34 -7.94 -7.14
C ARG A 102 9.83 -7.93 -6.91
N ILE A 103 9.07 -8.32 -7.93
CA ILE A 103 7.61 -8.42 -7.85
C ILE A 103 7.23 -9.86 -7.49
N ILE A 104 6.40 -10.02 -6.45
CA ILE A 104 5.82 -11.30 -6.02
C ILE A 104 4.31 -11.22 -6.22
N GLU A 105 3.74 -12.19 -6.94
CA GLU A 105 2.29 -12.30 -7.10
C GLU A 105 1.69 -13.13 -5.97
N LEU A 106 0.67 -12.59 -5.31
CA LEU A 106 -0.02 -13.21 -4.18
C LEU A 106 -1.49 -13.44 -4.56
N PRO A 107 -2.01 -14.68 -4.45
CA PRO A 107 -3.42 -14.94 -4.66
C PRO A 107 -4.23 -14.41 -3.45
N ALA A 108 -4.99 -13.32 -3.64
CA ALA A 108 -5.83 -12.75 -2.60
C ALA A 108 -7.31 -13.13 -2.81
N ARG A 109 -7.98 -13.47 -1.70
CA ARG A 109 -9.43 -13.71 -1.68
C ARG A 109 -10.15 -12.43 -1.27
N ARG A 110 -10.84 -11.76 -2.20
CA ARG A 110 -11.77 -10.67 -1.85
C ARG A 110 -13.02 -11.24 -1.19
N ASN A 111 -12.96 -11.49 0.12
CA ASN A 111 -14.12 -11.95 0.90
C ASN A 111 -15.20 -10.85 1.08
N ILE A 112 -14.85 -9.58 0.85
CA ILE A 112 -15.74 -8.43 1.02
C ILE A 112 -15.98 -7.78 -0.33
N ASN A 113 -16.99 -8.26 -1.06
CA ASN A 113 -17.50 -7.59 -2.25
C ASN A 113 -19.04 -7.57 -2.17
N SER A 114 -19.64 -6.40 -2.34
CA SER A 114 -21.09 -6.19 -2.25
C SER A 114 -21.87 -6.90 -3.35
N ARG A 115 -21.21 -7.26 -4.46
CA ARG A 115 -21.76 -8.09 -5.54
C ARG A 115 -21.17 -9.51 -5.50
N GLY A 116 -22.03 -10.50 -5.26
CA GLY A 116 -21.66 -11.91 -5.19
C GLY A 116 -20.99 -12.46 -6.45
N SER A 117 -21.31 -11.91 -7.63
CA SER A 117 -20.70 -12.29 -8.93
C SER A 117 -19.31 -11.70 -9.19
N GLY A 118 -18.86 -10.75 -8.37
CA GLY A 118 -17.50 -10.19 -8.40
C GLY A 118 -16.53 -10.86 -7.44
N ARG A 119 -16.94 -11.97 -6.81
CA ARG A 119 -16.10 -12.81 -5.95
C ARG A 119 -15.24 -13.70 -6.85
N GLY A 120 -14.10 -13.17 -7.28
CA GLY A 120 -13.04 -13.92 -7.97
C GLY A 120 -11.73 -13.79 -7.21
N ALA A 121 -10.80 -14.72 -7.45
CA ALA A 121 -9.41 -14.55 -7.01
C ALA A 121 -8.88 -13.26 -7.63
N VAL A 122 -8.42 -12.33 -6.79
CA VAL A 122 -7.72 -11.13 -7.26
C VAL A 122 -6.26 -11.34 -6.94
N THR A 123 -5.41 -11.13 -7.92
CA THR A 123 -3.98 -11.16 -7.69
C THR A 123 -3.56 -9.81 -7.09
N GLU A 124 -2.85 -9.87 -5.97
CA GLU A 124 -2.16 -8.75 -5.37
C GLU A 124 -0.66 -8.89 -5.65
N LEU A 125 0.05 -7.76 -5.63
CA LEU A 125 1.48 -7.71 -5.85
C LEU A 125 2.16 -7.24 -4.57
N LEU A 126 3.26 -7.89 -4.23
CA LEU A 126 4.23 -7.42 -3.25
C LEU A 126 5.52 -7.07 -3.98
N MET A 127 5.90 -5.80 -3.94
CA MET A 127 7.16 -5.31 -4.48
C MET A 127 8.18 -5.23 -3.35
N VAL A 128 9.30 -5.93 -3.51
CA VAL A 128 10.40 -6.00 -2.54
C VAL A 128 11.63 -5.30 -3.13
N SER A 129 12.20 -4.32 -2.44
CA SER A 129 13.41 -3.62 -2.91
C SER A 129 14.54 -4.62 -3.14
N LYS A 130 15.28 -4.47 -4.24
CA LYS A 130 16.46 -5.29 -4.54
C LYS A 130 17.65 -4.92 -3.67
#